data_AF-A0A921MIX7-F1
#
_entry.id   AF-A0A921MIX7-F1
#
_cell.length_a   1.000
_cell.length_b   1.000
_cell.length_c   1.000
_cell.angle_alpha   90.00
_cell.angle_beta   90.00
_cell.angle_gamma   90.00
#
_symmetry.space_group_name_H-M   'P 1'
#
loop_
_entity.id
_entity.type
_entity.pdbx_description
1 polymer ?
#
loop_
_entity_poly.entity_id
_entity_poly.type
_entity_poly.pdbx_seq_one_letter_code
_entity_poly.pdbx_strand_id
1 'polypeptide(L)'
;MNLEEILLGGGGVLLAAMTLIQVAPIKVNPWSKVAKAIGRAINGEVIAKVEQLERDLEEMKEDQEERDAISCRSRILHFGDETIHGVRHTKEHFDQILRDITSYEQYCDDHPHFENNTTVLTSRRIKDIYEECMATADFL
;
A
#
# COMPACT_ATOMS: atom_id res chain seq x y z
N MET A 1 -38.46 27.71 -50.26
CA MET A 1 -37.41 27.86 -49.23
C MET A 1 -37.10 29.33 -49.14
N ASN A 2 -37.44 29.96 -48.02
CA ASN A 2 -37.28 31.39 -47.83
C ASN A 2 -35.83 31.72 -47.49
N LEU A 3 -35.35 32.89 -47.92
CA LEU A 3 -33.99 33.36 -47.63
C LEU A 3 -33.70 33.39 -46.12
N GLU A 4 -34.73 33.67 -45.32
CA GLU A 4 -34.69 33.60 -43.85
C GLU A 4 -34.45 32.17 -43.32
N GLU A 5 -35.02 31.12 -43.92
CA GLU A 5 -34.75 29.72 -43.51
C GLU A 5 -33.35 29.26 -43.88
N ILE A 6 -32.77 29.81 -44.95
CA ILE A 6 -31.39 29.51 -45.34
C ILE A 6 -30.40 30.27 -44.45
N LEU A 7 -30.71 31.50 -44.04
CA LEU A 7 -29.86 32.30 -43.15
C LEU A 7 -29.97 31.91 -41.67
N LEU A 8 -31.17 31.60 -41.18
CA LEU A 8 -31.44 31.22 -39.79
C LEU A 8 -31.42 29.70 -39.57
N GLY A 9 -31.59 28.92 -40.64
CA GLY A 9 -31.38 27.47 -40.60
C GLY A 9 -29.89 27.12 -40.65
N GLY A 10 -29.56 25.86 -40.36
CA GLY A 10 -28.18 25.38 -40.25
C GLY A 10 -27.27 25.66 -41.47
N GLY A 11 -27.86 25.96 -42.65
CA GLY A 11 -27.12 26.39 -43.84
C GLY A 11 -26.45 27.76 -43.72
N GLY A 12 -27.05 28.71 -42.99
CA GLY A 12 -26.51 30.06 -42.83
C GLY A 12 -25.33 30.10 -41.87
N VAL A 13 -25.39 29.29 -40.81
CA VAL A 13 -24.28 29.06 -39.87
C VAL A 13 -23.08 28.44 -40.61
N LEU A 14 -23.33 27.49 -41.51
CA LEU A 14 -22.30 26.88 -42.36
C LEU A 14 -21.64 27.90 -43.30
N LEU A 15 -22.44 28.74 -43.98
CA LEU A 15 -21.91 29.80 -44.86
C LEU A 15 -21.10 30.85 -44.07
N ALA A 16 -21.56 31.25 -42.89
CA ALA A 16 -20.80 32.14 -42.00
C ALA A 16 -19.50 31.49 -41.52
N ALA A 17 -19.51 30.19 -41.16
CA ALA A 17 -18.31 29.48 -40.77
C ALA A 17 -17.29 29.36 -41.92
N MET A 18 -17.75 29.08 -43.14
CA MET A 18 -16.88 28.98 -44.33
C MET A 18 -16.24 30.31 -44.71
N THR A 19 -16.98 31.41 -44.61
CA THR A 19 -16.46 32.76 -44.90
C THR A 19 -15.46 33.22 -43.83
N LEU A 20 -15.70 32.92 -42.55
CA LEU A 20 -14.74 33.19 -41.47
C LEU A 20 -13.42 32.43 -41.65
N ILE A 21 -13.46 31.19 -42.18
CA ILE A 21 -12.25 30.39 -42.50
C ILE A 21 -11.45 31.02 -43.64
N GLN A 22 -12.11 31.65 -44.62
CA GLN A 22 -11.44 32.23 -45.80
C GLN A 22 -10.83 33.62 -45.56
N VAL A 23 -11.46 34.47 -44.72
CA VAL A 23 -11.08 35.90 -44.58
C VAL A 23 -9.95 36.13 -43.56
N ALA A 24 -9.73 35.20 -42.63
CA ALA A 24 -8.57 35.24 -41.74
C ALA A 24 -8.00 33.82 -41.61
N PRO A 25 -6.67 33.60 -41.76
CA PRO A 25 -6.07 32.30 -41.44
C PRO A 25 -6.02 32.15 -39.91
N ILE A 26 -7.18 32.05 -39.29
CA ILE A 26 -7.26 31.77 -37.86
C ILE A 26 -6.88 30.30 -37.73
N LYS A 27 -5.66 30.04 -37.25
CA LYS A 27 -5.24 28.72 -36.74
C LYS A 27 -6.04 28.42 -35.46
N VAL A 28 -7.37 28.36 -35.54
CA VAL A 28 -8.17 27.76 -34.48
C VAL A 28 -7.92 26.28 -34.63
N ASN A 29 -7.37 25.67 -33.61
CA ASN A 29 -7.17 24.23 -33.55
C ASN A 29 -8.24 23.68 -32.59
N PRO A 30 -9.54 23.72 -32.96
CA PRO A 30 -10.64 23.40 -32.05
C PRO A 30 -10.53 21.96 -31.56
N TRP A 31 -10.15 21.04 -32.45
CA TRP A 31 -9.87 19.64 -32.12
C TRP A 31 -8.71 19.48 -31.13
N SER A 32 -7.67 20.31 -31.21
CA SER A 32 -6.57 20.29 -30.22
C SER A 32 -7.03 20.75 -28.84
N LYS A 33 -7.93 21.72 -28.74
CA LYS A 33 -8.51 22.17 -27.46
C LYS A 33 -9.44 21.10 -26.86
N VAL A 34 -10.25 20.45 -27.69
CA VAL A 34 -11.09 19.32 -27.27
C VAL A 34 -10.24 18.15 -26.79
N ALA A 35 -9.21 17.75 -27.56
CA ALA A 35 -8.28 16.69 -27.16
C ALA A 35 -7.51 17.03 -25.88
N LYS A 36 -7.08 18.29 -25.70
CA LYS A 36 -6.44 18.76 -24.46
C LYS A 36 -7.40 18.76 -23.27
N ALA A 37 -8.67 19.08 -23.47
CA ALA A 37 -9.68 19.03 -22.42
C ALA A 37 -9.97 17.59 -22.00
N ILE A 38 -10.12 16.68 -22.96
CA ILE A 38 -10.30 15.24 -22.72
C ILE A 38 -9.07 14.65 -22.04
N GLY A 39 -7.85 14.92 -22.54
CA GLY A 39 -6.61 14.44 -21.94
C GLY A 39 -6.35 14.99 -20.52
N ARG A 40 -6.78 16.22 -20.23
CA ARG A 40 -6.73 16.78 -18.86
C ARG A 40 -7.74 16.13 -17.93
N ALA A 41 -8.95 15.86 -18.40
CA ALA A 41 -9.97 15.16 -17.61
C ALA A 41 -9.52 13.71 -17.30
N ILE A 42 -8.97 13.01 -18.30
CA ILE A 42 -8.40 11.67 -18.13
C ILE A 42 -7.19 11.71 -17.19
N ASN A 43 -6.27 12.68 -17.35
CA ASN A 43 -5.14 12.82 -16.41
C ASN A 43 -5.59 13.14 -14.98
N GLY A 44 -6.62 13.95 -14.78
CA GLY A 44 -7.14 14.25 -13.45
C GLY A 44 -7.72 13.02 -12.75
N GLU A 45 -8.55 12.25 -13.46
CA GLU A 45 -9.13 11.02 -12.90
C GLU A 45 -8.09 9.91 -12.67
N VAL A 46 -7.10 9.79 -13.57
CA VAL A 46 -6.01 8.82 -13.41
C VAL A 46 -5.10 9.20 -12.25
N ILE A 47 -4.71 10.48 -12.11
CA ILE A 47 -3.89 10.95 -10.99
C ILE A 47 -4.62 10.73 -9.66
N ALA A 48 -5.91 11.08 -9.58
CA ALA A 48 -6.70 10.85 -8.37
C ALA A 48 -6.78 9.36 -7.97
N LYS A 49 -6.91 8.46 -8.96
CA LYS A 49 -6.89 7.00 -8.72
C LYS A 49 -5.51 6.50 -8.29
N VAL A 50 -4.43 7.05 -8.84
CA VAL A 50 -3.07 6.71 -8.41
C VAL A 50 -2.83 7.16 -6.97
N GLU A 51 -3.18 8.40 -6.63
CA GLU A 51 -3.07 8.90 -5.25
C GLU A 51 -3.93 8.10 -4.27
N GLN A 52 -5.10 7.61 -4.70
CA GLN A 52 -5.93 6.72 -3.89
C GLN A 52 -5.27 5.35 -3.70
N LEU A 53 -4.75 4.73 -4.76
CA LEU A 53 -4.04 3.46 -4.67
C LEU A 53 -2.80 3.56 -3.78
N GLU A 54 -2.05 4.66 -3.85
CA GLU A 54 -0.90 4.89 -2.98
C GLU A 54 -1.30 4.92 -1.50
N ARG A 55 -2.43 5.58 -1.16
CA ARG A 55 -2.95 5.59 0.21
C ARG A 55 -3.43 4.21 0.66
N ASP A 56 -4.20 3.53 -0.18
CA ASP A 56 -4.72 2.19 0.13
C ASP A 56 -3.57 1.19 0.33
N LEU A 57 -2.46 1.34 -0.42
CA LEU A 57 -1.26 0.52 -0.27
C LEU A 57 -0.51 0.80 1.04
N GLU A 58 -0.39 2.07 1.45
CA GLU A 58 0.24 2.40 2.73
C GLU A 58 -0.60 1.86 3.89
N GLU A 59 -1.93 2.04 3.86
CA GLU A 59 -2.83 1.49 4.86
C GLU A 59 -2.72 -0.04 4.94
N MET A 60 -2.76 -0.73 3.78
CA MET A 60 -2.57 -2.19 3.73
C MET A 60 -1.22 -2.65 4.27
N LYS A 61 -0.17 -1.84 4.12
CA LYS A 61 1.18 -2.15 4.59
C LYS A 61 1.26 -2.02 6.11
N GLU A 62 0.74 -0.94 6.70
CA GLU A 62 0.64 -0.76 8.16
C GLU A 62 -0.14 -1.93 8.78
N ASP A 63 -1.29 -2.25 8.20
CA ASP A 63 -2.14 -3.38 8.56
C ASP A 63 -1.39 -4.72 8.55
N GLN A 64 -0.51 -4.90 7.56
CA GLN A 64 0.27 -6.12 7.40
C GLN A 64 1.39 -6.22 8.45
N GLU A 65 2.09 -5.12 8.72
CA GLU A 65 3.12 -5.06 9.76
C GLU A 65 2.54 -5.38 11.14
N GLU A 66 1.35 -4.84 11.47
CA GLU A 66 0.65 -5.18 12.72
C GLU A 66 0.29 -6.67 12.79
N ARG A 67 -0.29 -7.23 11.72
CA ARG A 67 -0.61 -8.66 11.65
C ARG A 67 0.62 -9.53 11.80
N ASP A 68 1.74 -9.14 11.20
CA ASP A 68 3.00 -9.87 11.30
C ASP A 68 3.55 -9.83 12.74
N ALA A 69 3.45 -8.68 13.42
CA ALA A 69 3.83 -8.55 14.84
C ALA A 69 2.95 -9.42 15.75
N ILE A 70 1.62 -9.41 15.55
CA ILE A 70 0.68 -10.29 16.28
C ILE A 70 1.02 -11.78 16.04
N SER A 71 1.39 -12.14 14.81
CA SER A 71 1.78 -13.49 14.45
C SER A 71 3.09 -13.91 15.14
N CYS A 72 4.09 -13.02 15.18
CA CYS A 72 5.34 -13.24 15.93
C CYS A 72 5.04 -13.45 17.41
N ARG A 73 4.22 -12.59 18.03
CA ARG A 73 3.79 -12.73 19.43
C ARG A 73 3.19 -14.10 19.72
N SER A 74 2.29 -14.57 18.85
CA SER A 74 1.64 -15.87 19.02
C SER A 74 2.66 -17.02 19.01
N ARG A 75 3.61 -17.01 18.06
CA ARG A 75 4.67 -18.03 17.96
C ARG A 75 5.61 -18.01 19.17
N ILE A 76 5.99 -16.83 19.65
CA ILE A 76 6.85 -16.68 20.83
C ILE A 76 6.18 -17.27 22.08
N LEU A 77 4.90 -16.93 22.30
CA LEU A 77 4.16 -17.42 23.47
C LEU A 77 3.92 -18.93 23.39
N HIS A 78 3.60 -19.43 22.21
CA HIS A 78 3.41 -20.87 22.00
C HIS A 78 4.70 -21.65 22.26
N PHE A 79 5.81 -21.22 21.68
CA PHE A 79 7.12 -21.83 21.92
C PHE A 79 7.53 -21.73 23.40
N GLY A 80 7.26 -20.58 24.03
CA GLY A 80 7.45 -20.40 25.46
C GLY A 80 6.67 -21.43 26.29
N ASP A 81 5.41 -21.67 25.96
CA ASP A 81 4.59 -22.69 26.60
C ASP A 81 5.14 -24.11 26.38
N GLU A 82 5.58 -24.44 25.17
CA GLU A 82 6.23 -25.73 24.86
C GLU A 82 7.49 -25.95 25.72
N THR A 83 8.34 -24.93 25.84
CA THR A 83 9.55 -25.02 26.69
C THR A 83 9.21 -25.16 28.18
N ILE A 84 8.09 -24.60 28.65
CA ILE A 84 7.59 -24.79 30.02
C ILE A 84 7.19 -26.24 30.26
N HIS A 85 6.59 -26.88 29.26
CA HIS A 85 6.16 -28.27 29.32
C HIS A 85 7.31 -29.27 29.05
N GLY A 86 8.55 -28.79 28.92
CA GLY A 86 9.73 -29.63 28.72
C GLY A 86 9.82 -30.22 27.30
N VAL A 87 9.10 -29.65 26.34
CA VAL A 87 9.24 -30.02 24.93
C VAL A 87 10.64 -29.60 24.46
N ARG A 88 11.36 -30.54 23.84
CA ARG A 88 12.67 -30.27 23.26
C ARG A 88 12.52 -29.80 21.83
N HIS A 89 13.38 -28.87 21.42
CA HIS A 89 13.37 -28.29 20.09
C HIS A 89 14.75 -28.33 19.45
N THR A 90 14.78 -28.34 18.12
CA THR A 90 16.02 -28.23 17.35
C THR A 90 16.57 -26.81 17.43
N LYS A 91 17.86 -26.65 17.14
CA LYS A 91 18.50 -25.34 17.05
C LYS A 91 17.82 -24.44 16.02
N GLU A 92 17.40 -25.00 14.89
CA GLU A 92 16.72 -24.24 13.83
C GLU A 92 15.39 -23.66 14.29
N HIS A 93 14.64 -24.38 15.13
CA HIS A 93 13.39 -23.87 15.69
C HIS A 93 13.66 -22.72 16.66
N PHE A 94 14.66 -22.85 17.53
CA PHE A 94 15.10 -21.74 18.38
C PHE A 94 15.55 -20.52 17.56
N ASP A 95 16.38 -20.72 16.54
CA ASP A 95 16.85 -19.63 15.68
C ASP A 95 15.68 -18.90 15.00
N GLN A 96 14.62 -19.62 14.62
CA GLN A 96 13.39 -19.02 14.09
C GLN A 96 12.65 -18.18 15.12
N ILE A 97 12.51 -18.68 16.34
CA ILE A 97 11.83 -17.94 17.42
C ILE A 97 12.65 -16.73 17.86
N LEU A 98 13.98 -16.81 17.86
CA LEU A 98 14.84 -15.64 18.13
C LEU A 98 14.68 -14.55 17.06
N ARG A 99 14.48 -14.92 15.79
CA ARG A 99 14.12 -13.96 14.72
C ARG A 99 12.75 -13.35 14.98
N ASP A 100 11.77 -14.15 15.36
CA ASP A 100 10.42 -13.65 15.68
C ASP A 100 10.45 -12.68 16.88
N ILE A 101 11.25 -12.99 17.92
CA ILE A 101 11.46 -12.08 19.06
C ILE A 101 12.06 -10.76 18.58
N THR A 102 13.09 -10.81 17.73
CA THR A 102 13.76 -9.60 17.23
C THR A 102 12.80 -8.73 16.42
N SER A 103 12.05 -9.33 15.48
CA SER A 103 11.06 -8.61 14.67
C SER A 103 9.94 -8.01 15.52
N TYR A 104 9.48 -8.75 16.53
CA TYR A 104 8.44 -8.29 17.44
C TYR A 104 8.91 -7.13 18.34
N GLU A 105 10.10 -7.26 18.94
CA GLU A 105 10.73 -6.22 19.76
C GLU A 105 10.91 -4.94 18.92
N GLN A 106 11.43 -5.04 17.70
CA GLN A 106 11.57 -3.90 16.78
C GLN A 106 10.22 -3.24 16.46
N TYR A 107 9.20 -4.02 16.12
CA TYR A 107 7.87 -3.48 15.85
C TYR A 107 7.31 -2.73 17.07
N CYS A 108 7.48 -3.26 18.27
CA CYS A 108 7.01 -2.60 19.50
C CYS A 108 7.76 -1.31 19.81
N ASP A 109 9.07 -1.26 19.52
CA ASP A 109 9.88 -0.05 19.69
C ASP A 109 9.44 1.06 18.72
N ASP A 110 9.09 0.68 17.49
CA ASP A 110 8.57 1.60 16.47
C ASP A 110 7.10 2.01 16.75
N HIS A 111 6.36 1.23 17.55
CA HIS A 111 4.96 1.44 17.89
C HIS A 111 4.71 1.48 19.42
N PRO A 112 5.04 2.60 20.12
CA PRO A 112 4.96 2.68 21.59
C PRO A 112 3.58 2.46 22.22
N HIS A 113 2.52 2.59 21.42
CA HIS A 113 1.14 2.36 21.87
C HIS A 113 0.68 0.90 21.71
N PHE A 114 1.48 0.06 21.04
CA PHE A 114 1.19 -1.34 20.85
C PHE A 114 1.53 -2.15 22.12
N GLU A 115 0.63 -3.05 22.53
CA GLU A 115 0.79 -3.80 23.78
C GLU A 115 1.90 -4.87 23.70
N ASN A 116 3.03 -4.60 24.35
CA ASN A 116 4.24 -5.44 24.36
C ASN A 116 4.46 -6.22 25.69
N ASN A 117 3.76 -5.87 26.76
CA ASN A 117 4.05 -6.39 28.11
C ASN A 117 3.90 -7.92 28.29
N THR A 118 3.27 -8.62 27.35
CA THR A 118 3.00 -10.06 27.44
C THR A 118 4.20 -10.95 27.08
N THR A 119 5.12 -10.51 26.21
CA THR A 119 6.19 -11.41 25.71
C THR A 119 7.53 -11.24 26.41
N VAL A 120 7.81 -10.09 27.06
CA VAL A 120 9.14 -9.75 27.59
C VAL A 120 9.77 -10.85 28.45
N LEU A 121 9.00 -11.42 29.39
CA LEU A 121 9.50 -12.50 30.27
C LEU A 121 9.70 -13.81 29.51
N THR A 122 8.78 -14.13 28.59
CA THR A 122 8.85 -15.32 27.73
C THR A 122 10.06 -15.26 26.81
N SER A 123 10.28 -14.13 26.14
CA SER A 123 11.44 -13.88 25.27
C SER A 123 12.76 -14.02 26.03
N ARG A 124 12.85 -13.47 27.25
CA ARG A 124 14.05 -13.63 28.09
C ARG A 124 14.32 -15.10 28.39
N ARG A 125 13.30 -15.83 28.87
CA ARG A 125 13.45 -17.25 29.18
C ARG A 125 13.87 -18.08 27.96
N ILE A 126 13.30 -17.80 26.78
CA ILE A 126 13.68 -18.50 25.54
C ILE A 126 15.15 -18.24 25.21
N LYS A 127 15.61 -16.98 25.33
CA LYS A 127 17.03 -16.60 25.14
C LYS A 127 17.93 -17.35 26.14
N ASP A 128 17.54 -17.43 27.41
CA ASP A 128 18.29 -18.15 28.46
C ASP A 128 18.41 -19.66 28.15
N ILE A 129 17.32 -20.32 27.75
CA ILE A 129 17.32 -21.75 27.38
C ILE A 129 18.21 -21.98 26.15
N TYR A 130 18.14 -21.10 25.16
CA TYR A 130 18.99 -21.21 23.97
C TYR A 130 20.48 -21.13 24.32
N GLU A 131 20.87 -20.20 25.18
CA GLU A 131 22.25 -20.06 25.65
C GLU A 131 22.73 -21.32 26.38
N GLU A 132 21.87 -21.91 27.23
CA GLU A 132 22.17 -23.18 27.91
C GLU A 132 22.35 -24.34 26.92
N CYS A 133 21.44 -24.49 25.95
CA CYS A 133 21.54 -25.53 24.91
C CYS A 133 22.78 -25.33 24.04
N MET A 134 23.16 -24.09 23.73
CA MET A 134 24.40 -23.78 22.98
C MET A 134 25.65 -24.16 23.78
N ALA A 135 25.67 -23.93 25.09
CA ALA A 135 26.80 -24.27 25.95
C ALA A 135 26.96 -25.78 26.17
N THR A 136 25.85 -26.49 26.26
CA THR A 136 25.79 -27.93 26.57
C THR A 136 25.70 -28.82 25.33
N ALA A 137 25.48 -28.23 24.14
CA ALA A 137 25.12 -28.93 22.91
C ALA A 137 23.87 -29.83 23.05
N ASP A 138 22.96 -29.47 23.97
CA ASP A 138 21.78 -30.25 24.32
C ASP A 138 20.53 -29.79 23.54
N PHE A 139 20.64 -29.71 22.22
CA PHE A 139 19.48 -29.60 21.32
C PHE A 139 18.89 -31.00 21.02
N LEU A 140 17.61 -31.04 20.61
CA LEU A 140 16.95 -32.29 20.17
C LEU A 140 17.73 -32.99 19.05
#